data_AF-A0A9E4FGI6-F1
#
_entry.id   AF-A0A9E4FGI6-F1
#
_cell.length_a   1.000
_cell.length_b   1.000
_cell.length_c   1.000
_cell.angle_alpha   90.00
_cell.angle_beta   90.00
_cell.angle_gamma   90.00
#
_symmetry.space_group_name_H-M   'P 1'
#
loop_
_entity.id
_entity.type
_entity.pdbx_description
1 polymer ?
#
loop_
_entity_poly.entity_id
_entity_poly.type
_entity_poly.pdbx_seq_one_letter_code
_entity_poly.pdbx_strand_id
1 'polypeptide(L)' 'MKIKSIRAVQPASPSAPNDWRTSLGQILVTVETDDGLTGYGVGGGGRASIHVIETVIRRALAGQDSTDVEGLW' A
#
# COMPACT_ATOMS: atom_id res chain seq x y z
N MET A 1 -18.11 1.17 -5.01
CA MET A 1 -17.35 1.99 -4.03
C MET A 1 -16.01 2.31 -4.65
N LYS A 2 -15.68 3.56 -4.95
CA LYS A 2 -14.50 3.87 -5.78
C LYS A 2 -13.26 4.07 -4.93
N ILE A 3 -12.14 3.50 -5.36
CA ILE A 3 -10.84 3.74 -4.72
C ILE A 3 -10.44 5.20 -4.93
N LYS A 4 -10.32 5.95 -3.84
CA LYS A 4 -9.97 7.38 -3.81
C LYS A 4 -8.50 7.60 -3.58
N SER A 5 -7.89 6.86 -2.64
CA SER A 5 -6.46 7.00 -2.34
C SER A 5 -5.82 5.68 -1.92
N ILE A 6 -4.54 5.52 -2.28
CA ILE A 6 -3.70 4.40 -1.84
C ILE A 6 -2.43 4.99 -1.25
N ARG A 7 -2.05 4.60 -0.02
CA ARG A 7 -0.80 5.03 0.62
C ARG A 7 -0.04 3.81 1.12
N ALA A 8 1.28 3.81 0.97
CA ALA A 8 2.16 2.79 1.52
C ALA A 8 3.16 3.44 2.49
N VAL A 9 3.44 2.77 3.59
CA VAL A 9 4.42 3.21 4.57
C VAL A 9 5.15 2.01 5.13
N GLN A 10 6.42 2.18 5.45
CA GLN A 10 7.13 1.25 6.31
C GLN A 10 7.11 1.81 7.73
N PRO A 11 6.36 1.20 8.67
CA PRO A 11 6.30 1.69 10.04
C PRO A 11 7.70 1.67 10.68
N ALA A 12 8.07 2.76 11.34
CA ALA A 12 9.28 2.78 12.15
C ALA A 12 9.07 1.94 13.42
N SER A 13 10.07 1.15 13.79
CA SER A 13 10.10 0.42 15.07
C SER A 13 11.36 0.82 15.85
N PRO A 14 11.27 1.17 17.14
CA PRO A 14 12.43 1.54 17.96
C PRO A 14 13.51 0.45 18.03
N SER A 15 13.14 -0.82 17.90
CA SER A 15 14.04 -1.97 17.92
C SER A 15 14.48 -2.44 16.54
N ALA A 16 14.14 -1.69 15.47
CA ALA A 16 14.53 -2.05 14.12
C ALA A 16 16.07 -2.03 13.98
N PRO A 17 16.69 -3.09 13.42
CA PRO A 17 18.11 -3.08 13.09
C PRO A 17 18.44 -1.93 12.13
N ASN A 18 19.54 -1.23 12.37
CA ASN A 18 20.06 -0.22 11.44
C ASN A 18 20.83 -0.88 10.28
N ASP A 19 20.15 -1.74 9.54
CA ASP A 19 20.72 -2.45 8.39
C ASP A 19 19.69 -2.65 7.26
N TRP A 20 20.10 -3.42 6.25
CA TRP A 20 19.36 -3.64 5.01
C TRP A 20 17.94 -4.18 5.21
N ARG A 21 17.61 -4.79 6.35
CA ARG A 21 16.27 -5.32 6.60
C ARG A 21 15.19 -4.24 6.59
N THR A 22 15.56 -2.98 6.88
CA THR A 22 14.64 -1.84 6.73
C THR A 22 14.42 -1.42 5.28
N SER A 23 15.19 -1.94 4.32
CA SER A 23 14.99 -1.65 2.89
C SER A 23 14.08 -2.66 2.19
N LEU A 24 13.97 -3.90 2.72
CA LEU A 24 13.17 -4.99 2.15
C LEU A 24 12.06 -5.49 3.10
N GLY A 25 11.88 -4.83 4.23
CA GLY A 25 10.98 -5.24 5.30
C GLY A 25 9.50 -5.13 4.97
N GLN A 26 8.67 -5.35 5.99
CA GLN A 26 7.22 -5.23 5.90
C GLN A 26 6.79 -3.77 5.70
N ILE A 27 5.76 -3.58 4.89
CA ILE A 27 5.08 -2.32 4.66
C ILE A 27 3.59 -2.47 5.00
N LEU A 28 2.97 -1.35 5.36
CA LEU A 28 1.53 -1.19 5.50
C LEU A 28 1.01 -0.44 4.28
N VAL A 29 -0.06 -0.94 3.68
CA VAL A 29 -0.79 -0.27 2.60
C VAL A 29 -2.19 0.07 3.10
N THR A 30 -2.62 1.29 2.84
CA THR A 30 -3.99 1.76 3.12
C THR A 30 -4.68 2.09 1.81
N VAL A 31 -5.95 1.69 1.69
CA VAL A 31 -6.82 1.98 0.55
C VAL A 31 -8.05 2.67 1.10
N GLU A 32 -8.25 3.94 0.72
CA GLU A 32 -9.41 4.76 1.12
C GLU A 32 -10.36 4.86 -0.07
N THR A 33 -11.65 4.69 0.18
CA THR A 33 -12.71 4.81 -0.82
C THR A 33 -13.41 6.17 -0.75
N ASP A 34 -14.18 6.49 -1.78
CA ASP A 34 -14.91 7.75 -1.89
C ASP A 34 -16.03 7.92 -0.85
N ASP A 35 -16.59 6.82 -0.34
CA ASP A 35 -17.56 6.79 0.76
C ASP A 35 -16.93 6.74 2.16
N GLY A 36 -15.59 6.81 2.27
CA GLY A 36 -14.87 6.95 3.53
C GLY A 36 -14.45 5.63 4.19
N LEU A 37 -14.71 4.46 3.58
CA LEU A 37 -14.15 3.20 4.07
C LEU A 37 -12.62 3.18 3.87
N THR A 38 -11.89 2.63 4.85
CA THR A 38 -10.44 2.42 4.74
C THR A 38 -10.08 0.97 5.00
N GLY A 39 -9.49 0.33 3.99
CA GLY A 39 -8.89 -1.00 4.08
C GLY A 39 -7.40 -0.95 4.36
N TYR A 40 -6.89 -1.99 5.00
CA TYR A 40 -5.47 -2.14 5.36
C TYR A 40 -4.93 -3.48 4.87
N GLY A 41 -3.70 -3.48 4.36
CA GLY A 41 -2.98 -4.69 3.96
C GLY A 41 -1.51 -4.59 4.31
N VAL A 42 -0.86 -5.73 4.56
CA VAL A 42 0.58 -5.80 4.86
C VAL A 42 1.29 -6.71 3.86
N GLY A 43 2.55 -6.40 3.57
CA GLY A 43 3.37 -7.17 2.63
C GLY A 43 4.85 -6.80 2.69
N GLY A 44 5.71 -7.62 2.08
CA GLY A 44 7.17 -7.41 2.07
C GLY A 44 7.67 -6.56 0.88
N GLY A 45 8.96 -6.24 0.92
CA GLY A 45 9.68 -5.57 -0.17
C GLY A 45 10.03 -4.10 0.10
N GLY A 46 9.66 -3.58 1.28
CA GLY A 46 10.13 -2.31 1.82
C GLY A 46 10.04 -1.14 0.84
N ARG A 47 11.17 -0.43 0.70
CA ARG A 47 11.26 0.79 -0.12
C ARG A 47 10.92 0.57 -1.59
N ALA A 48 11.28 -0.60 -2.14
CA ALA A 48 10.98 -0.93 -3.52
C ALA A 48 9.47 -1.08 -3.75
N SER A 49 8.78 -1.82 -2.86
CA SER A 49 7.33 -1.98 -2.93
C SER A 49 6.59 -0.65 -2.73
N ILE A 50 7.04 0.20 -1.79
CA ILE A 50 6.46 1.55 -1.61
C ILE A 50 6.54 2.35 -2.90
N HIS A 51 7.70 2.35 -3.57
CA HIS A 51 7.88 3.06 -4.83
C HIS A 51 6.94 2.54 -5.93
N VAL A 52 6.82 1.22 -6.09
CA VAL A 52 5.90 0.61 -7.07
C VAL A 52 4.45 1.00 -6.77
N ILE A 53 4.06 1.00 -5.49
CA ILE A 53 2.70 1.38 -5.09
C ILE A 53 2.43 2.84 -5.44
N GLU A 54 3.34 3.75 -5.10
CA GLU A 54 3.15 5.19 -5.31
C GLU A 54 3.15 5.59 -6.78
N THR A 55 3.97 4.93 -7.60
CA THR A 55 4.22 5.35 -9.00
C THR A 55 3.43 4.56 -10.05
N VAL A 56 3.04 3.32 -9.74
CA VAL A 56 2.36 2.41 -10.67
C VAL A 56 0.96 2.06 -10.15
N ILE A 57 0.88 1.33 -9.03
CA ILE A 57 -0.37 0.73 -8.56
C ILE A 57 -1.42 1.79 -8.21
N ARG A 58 -1.01 2.88 -7.54
CA ARG A 58 -1.92 3.98 -7.20
C ARG A 58 -2.63 4.53 -8.44
N ARG A 59 -1.91 4.66 -9.56
CA ARG A 59 -2.46 5.20 -10.81
C ARG A 59 -3.39 4.21 -11.50
N ALA A 60 -3.06 2.92 -11.46
CA ALA A 60 -3.87 1.86 -12.06
C ALA A 60 -5.21 1.68 -11.35
N LEU A 61 -5.21 1.78 -10.01
CA LEU A 61 -6.39 1.44 -9.19
C LEU A 61 -7.27 2.64 -8.82
N ALA A 62 -6.77 3.88 -8.90
CA ALA A 62 -7.58 5.07 -8.59
C ALA A 62 -8.83 5.14 -9.49
N GLY A 63 -10.01 5.35 -8.88
CA GLY A 63 -11.30 5.40 -9.57
C GLY A 63 -11.87 4.03 -9.97
N GLN A 64 -11.15 2.93 -9.70
CA GLN A 64 -11.69 1.58 -9.90
C GLN A 64 -12.67 1.20 -8.79
N ASP A 65 -13.56 0.25 -9.08
CA ASP A 65 -14.52 -0.26 -8.10
C ASP A 65 -13.85 -1.23 -7.13
N SER A 66 -13.77 -0.87 -5.86
CA SER A 66 -13.04 -1.63 -4.84
C SER A 66 -13.66 -2.99 -4.53
N THR A 67 -14.89 -3.26 -4.98
CA THR A 67 -15.56 -4.55 -4.77
C THR A 67 -15.19 -5.61 -5.82
N ASP A 68 -14.59 -5.20 -6.95
CA ASP A 68 -14.15 -6.11 -8.02
C ASP A 68 -12.73 -6.61 -7.75
N VAL A 69 -12.52 -7.31 -6.63
CA VAL A 69 -11.18 -7.71 -6.17
C VAL A 69 -10.45 -8.56 -7.21
N GLU A 70 -11.13 -9.51 -7.84
CA GLU A 70 -10.54 -10.40 -8.86
C GLU A 70 -10.22 -9.66 -10.17
N GLY A 71 -11.02 -8.66 -10.56
CA GLY A 71 -10.73 -7.84 -11.74
C GLY A 71 -9.56 -6.87 -11.54
N LEU A 72 -9.24 -6.53 -10.29
CA LEU A 72 -8.13 -5.64 -9.94
C LEU A 72 -6.79 -6.36 -9.72
N TRP A 73 -6.81 -7.69 -9.60
CA TRP A 73 -5.62 -8.52 -9.35
C TRP A 73 -4.97 -8.97 -10.65
#